data_AF-A0A966JIZ9-F1
#
_entry.id   AF-A0A966JIZ9-F1
#
_cell.length_a   1.000
_cell.length_b   1.000
_cell.length_c   1.000
_cell.angle_alpha   90.00
_cell.angle_beta   90.00
_cell.angle_gamma   90.00
#
_symmetry.space_group_name_H-M   'P 1'
#
loop_
_entity.id
_entity.type
_entity.pdbx_description
1 polymer ?
#
loop_
_entity_poly.entity_id
_entity_poly.type
_entity_poly.pdbx_seq_one_letter_code
_entity_poly.pdbx_strand_id
1 'polypeptide(L)' 'MVSQTMIGAAKMVSESGKDAKTLRENVTSPNGTTAAALSVFDSNKWHEIVYQAMKAAKERSQELSN' A
#
# COMPACT_ATOMS: atom_id res chain seq x y z
N MET A 1 2.93 2.16 -17.73
CA MET A 1 3.37 2.97 -16.57
C MET A 1 2.96 2.31 -15.26
N VAL A 2 1.65 2.18 -14.94
CA VAL A 2 1.17 1.62 -13.66
C VAL A 2 1.75 0.23 -13.33
N SER A 3 1.68 -0.73 -14.26
CA SER A 3 2.18 -2.09 -14.03
C SER A 3 3.67 -2.11 -13.67
N GLN A 4 4.48 -1.31 -14.37
CA GLN A 4 5.92 -1.23 -14.11
C GLN A 4 6.23 -0.56 -12.76
N THR A 5 5.45 0.46 -12.38
CA THR A 5 5.54 1.09 -11.05
C THR A 5 5.25 0.08 -9.94
N MET A 6 4.21 -0.75 -10.11
CA MET A 6 3.85 -1.78 -9.13
C MET A 6 4.94 -2.86 -9.03
N ILE A 7 5.46 -3.35 -10.16
CA ILE A 7 6.56 -4.32 -10.19
C ILE A 7 7.81 -3.75 -9.49
N GLY A 8 8.18 -2.51 -9.80
CA GLY A 8 9.32 -1.83 -9.18
C GLY A 8 9.16 -1.67 -7.67
N ALA A 9 7.98 -1.24 -7.22
CA ALA A 9 7.68 -1.11 -5.79
C ALA A 9 7.74 -2.45 -5.06
N ALA A 10 7.16 -3.51 -5.62
CA ALA A 10 7.23 -4.86 -5.07
C ALA A 10 8.68 -5.35 -4.95
N LYS A 11 9.48 -5.14 -6.00
CA LYS A 11 10.91 -5.48 -6.01
C LYS A 11 11.69 -4.75 -4.92
N MET A 12 11.44 -3.45 -4.71
CA MET A 12 12.07 -2.69 -3.64
C MET A 12 11.75 -3.26 -2.26
N VAL A 13 10.49 -3.65 -2.01
CA VAL A 13 10.08 -4.27 -0.74
C VAL A 13 10.77 -5.62 -0.55
N SER A 14 10.89 -6.45 -1.58
CA SER A 14 11.50 -7.78 -1.46
C SER A 14 13.03 -7.75 -1.31
N GLU A 15 13.71 -6.77 -1.91
CA GLU A 15 15.17 -6.80 -2.05
C GLU A 15 15.92 -5.79 -1.16
N SER A 16 15.29 -4.69 -0.72
CA SER A 16 16.01 -3.61 -0.03
C SER A 16 16.34 -3.89 1.43
N GLY A 17 15.71 -4.90 2.04
CA GLY A 17 15.77 -5.15 3.49
C GLY A 17 15.08 -4.08 4.36
N LYS A 18 14.42 -3.09 3.75
CA LYS A 18 13.66 -2.04 4.43
C LYS A 18 12.18 -2.37 4.43
N ASP A 19 11.46 -1.94 5.46
CA ASP A 19 10.00 -2.04 5.48
C ASP A 19 9.35 -1.08 4.47
N ALA A 20 8.10 -1.37 4.10
CA ALA A 20 7.34 -0.58 3.13
C ALA A 20 7.12 0.88 3.58
N LYS A 21 7.03 1.12 4.90
CA LYS A 21 6.86 2.47 5.48
C LYS A 21 8.09 3.34 5.18
N THR A 22 9.27 2.81 5.45
CA THR A 22 10.56 3.45 5.21
C THR A 22 10.77 3.70 3.72
N LEU A 23 10.44 2.73 2.87
CA LEU A 23 10.57 2.88 1.41
C LEU A 23 9.66 3.99 0.86
N ARG A 24 8.41 4.07 1.32
CA ARG A 24 7.49 5.15 0.98
C ARG A 24 8.01 6.51 1.47
N GLU A 25 8.52 6.58 2.71
CA GLU A 25 9.07 7.81 3.27
C GLU A 25 10.26 8.34 2.45
N ASN A 26 11.14 7.46 1.96
CA ASN A 26 12.27 7.85 1.11
C ASN A 26 11.86 8.54 -0.21
N VAL A 27 10.64 8.33 -0.70
CA VAL A 27 10.12 8.95 -1.93
C VAL A 27 9.07 10.05 -1.65
N THR A 28 8.95 10.47 -0.38
CA THR A 28 7.97 11.46 0.06
C THR A 28 8.68 12.70 0.58
N SER A 29 9.06 13.59 -0.33
CA SER A 29 9.58 14.91 0.06
C SER A 29 8.47 15.77 0.68
N PRO A 30 8.77 16.58 1.72
CA PRO A 30 7.83 17.55 2.26
C PRO A 30 7.28 18.45 1.15
N ASN A 31 5.95 18.66 1.13
CA ASN A 31 5.23 19.44 0.11
C ASN A 31 5.39 18.92 -1.34
N GLY A 32 5.89 17.70 -1.53
CA GLY A 32 6.04 17.07 -2.84
C GLY A 32 4.76 16.45 -3.39
N THR A 33 4.81 15.97 -4.63
CA THR A 33 3.68 15.32 -5.31
C THR A 33 3.25 14.03 -4.61
N THR A 34 4.19 13.21 -4.13
CA THR A 34 3.88 12.01 -3.33
C THR A 34 3.17 12.37 -2.03
N ALA A 35 3.61 13.44 -1.34
CA ALA A 35 2.98 13.89 -0.11
C ALA A 35 1.54 14.36 -0.34
N ALA A 36 1.30 15.10 -1.43
CA ALA A 36 -0.04 15.51 -1.82
C ALA A 36 -0.97 14.31 -2.10
N ALA A 37 -0.47 13.29 -2.80
CA ALA A 37 -1.23 12.06 -3.05
C ALA A 37 -1.55 11.29 -1.76
N LEU A 38 -0.59 11.17 -0.84
CA LEU A 38 -0.81 10.52 0.46
C LEU A 38 -1.86 11.25 1.31
N SER A 39 -1.87 12.58 1.28
CA SER A 39 -2.91 13.37 1.97
C SER A 39 -4.32 13.05 1.48
N VAL A 40 -4.48 12.85 0.16
CA VAL A 40 -5.76 12.41 -0.40
C VAL A 40 -6.12 11.01 0.11
N PHE A 41 -5.19 10.06 0.12
CA PHE A 41 -5.44 8.72 0.64
C PHE A 41 -5.84 8.72 2.12
N ASP A 42 -5.17 9.52 2.94
CA ASP A 42 -5.48 9.64 4.37
C ASP A 42 -6.87 10.26 4.59
N SER A 43 -7.22 11.31 3.85
CA SER A 43 -8.55 11.94 3.94
C SER A 43 -9.69 10.98 3.55
N ASN A 44 -9.40 9.99 2.70
CA ASN A 44 -10.34 8.96 2.27
C ASN A 44 -10.24 7.67 3.09
N LYS A 45 -9.52 7.68 4.22
CA LYS A 45 -9.36 6.51 5.12
C LYS A 45 -8.85 5.27 4.39
N TRP A 46 -7.94 5.45 3.44
CA TRP A 46 -7.44 4.38 2.58
C TRP A 46 -6.95 3.14 3.35
N HIS A 47 -6.21 3.36 4.44
CA HIS A 47 -5.72 2.28 5.30
C HIS A 47 -6.84 1.41 5.89
N GLU A 48 -7.94 2.02 6.30
CA GLU A 48 -9.11 1.31 6.84
C GLU A 48 -9.80 0.51 5.74
N ILE A 49 -9.97 1.08 4.55
CA ILE A 49 -10.57 0.40 3.39
C ILE A 49 -9.81 -0.88 3.05
N VAL A 50 -8.47 -0.78 2.94
CA VAL A 50 -7.63 -1.95 2.61
C VAL A 50 -7.71 -3.01 3.72
N TYR A 51 -7.67 -2.61 4.98
CA TYR A 51 -7.79 -3.54 6.11
C TYR A 51 -9.13 -4.30 6.07
N GLN A 52 -10.24 -3.60 5.91
CA GLN A 52 -11.56 -4.21 5.86
C GLN A 52 -11.72 -5.13 4.65
N ALA A 53 -11.19 -4.73 3.48
CA ALA A 53 -11.23 -5.57 2.28
C ALA A 53 -10.48 -6.88 2.46
N MET A 54 -9.25 -6.83 3.02
CA MET A 54 -8.46 -8.04 3.27
C MET A 54 -9.09 -8.93 4.34
N LYS A 55 -9.70 -8.33 5.37
CA LYS A 55 -10.45 -9.06 6.40
C LYS A 55 -11.65 -9.79 5.80
N ALA A 56 -12.48 -9.11 5.02
CA ALA A 56 -13.64 -9.70 4.35
C ALA A 56 -13.23 -10.84 3.40
N ALA A 57 -12.14 -10.66 2.65
CA ALA A 57 -11.59 -11.71 1.78
C ALA A 57 -11.15 -12.95 2.58
N LYS A 58 -10.48 -12.75 3.73
CA LYS A 58 -10.08 -13.84 4.63
C LYS A 58 -11.30 -14.59 5.18
N GLU A 59 -12.30 -13.87 5.68
CA GLU A 59 -13.53 -14.46 6.22
C GLU A 59 -14.23 -15.29 5.15
N ARG A 60 -14.39 -14.76 3.94
CA ARG A 60 -14.98 -15.49 2.82
C ARG A 60 -14.19 -16.74 2.43
N SER A 61 -12.86 -16.68 2.45
CA SER A 61 -12.02 -17.84 2.17
C SER A 61 -12.23 -18.97 3.19
N GLN A 62 -12.46 -18.62 4.46
CA GLN A 62 -12.72 -19.59 5.53
C GLN A 62 -14.10 -20.23 5.37
N GLU A 63 -15.12 -19.45 5.01
CA GLU A 63 -16.46 -19.97 4.70
C GLU A 63 -16.46 -20.97 3.54
N LEU A 64 -15.65 -20.71 2.50
CA LEU A 64 -15.55 -21.57 1.31
C LEU A 64 -14.76 -22.86 1.53
N SER A 65 -13.98 -22.93 2.61
CA SER A 65 -13.13 -24.09 2.93
C SER A 65 -13.78 -25.06 3.92
N ASN A 66 -15.01 -24.77 4.36
CA ASN A 66 -15.87 -25.64 5.15
C ASN A 66 -16.95 -26.27 4.27
#